data_AF-A0A355J2D6-F1
#
_entry.id   AF-A0A355J2D6-F1
#
_cell.length_a   1.000
_cell.length_b   1.000
_cell.length_c   1.000
_cell.angle_alpha   90.00
_cell.angle_beta   90.00
_cell.angle_gamma   90.00
#
_symmetry.space_group_name_H-M   'P 1'
#
loop_
_entity.id
_entity.type
_entity.pdbx_description
1 polymer ?
#
loop_
_entity_poly.entity_id
_entity_poly.type
_entity_poly.pdbx_seq_one_letter_code
_entity_poly.pdbx_strand_id
1 'polypeptide(L)'
;MRQFFLVAILFVIVIFLFLFGTNTCNNKVKGSSFSVSDFGNDSVLEFRAGDILVRPNWGWLPGSCTVPDGRKYGHVAIVIEGAKGNTIDEALEKSVVIEALFFDQATRQFQFRKEDQIRKTKATVSFGEKFKGIRYLLRTELNDEQIEEIKTFLTSQLHGGYDLFSTKIEPDSGNSDELEKLRQSASNWHCASLVWEAFYLSTGFDIDANGGIFIYPSDIIASKLFDHPGGRKRF
;
A
#
# COMPACT_ATOMS: atom_id res chain seq x y z
N MET A 1 46.72 5.07 11.43
CA MET A 1 45.74 5.17 12.53
C MET A 1 44.37 5.69 12.10
N ARG A 2 44.25 6.86 11.44
CA ARG A 2 42.94 7.46 11.09
C ARG A 2 42.03 6.58 10.20
N GLN A 3 42.58 5.87 9.21
CA GLN A 3 41.81 4.94 8.36
C GLN A 3 41.26 3.73 9.13
N PHE A 4 42.05 3.18 10.06
CA PHE A 4 41.64 2.04 10.88
C PHE A 4 40.47 2.40 11.81
N PHE A 5 40.48 3.62 12.35
CA PHE A 5 39.40 4.15 13.18
C PHE A 5 38.09 4.34 12.40
N LEU A 6 38.15 4.86 11.17
CA LEU A 6 36.95 5.01 10.32
C LEU A 6 36.34 3.66 9.93
N VAL A 7 37.17 2.67 9.61
CA VAL A 7 36.69 1.30 9.31
C VAL A 7 36.05 0.66 10.54
N ALA A 8 36.63 0.85 11.73
CA ALA A 8 36.06 0.34 12.97
C ALA A 8 34.70 0.98 13.29
N ILE A 9 34.56 2.30 13.11
CA ILE A 9 33.26 2.99 13.29
C ILE A 9 32.22 2.46 12.31
N LEU A 10 32.56 2.34 11.02
CA LEU A 10 31.63 1.81 10.03
C LEU A 10 31.19 0.38 10.38
N PHE A 11 32.11 -0.46 10.83
CA PHE A 11 31.81 -1.82 11.27
C PHE A 11 30.89 -1.85 12.50
N VAL A 12 31.12 -0.98 13.49
CA VAL A 12 30.24 -0.84 14.65
C VAL A 12 28.84 -0.36 14.24
N ILE A 13 28.74 0.59 13.31
CA ILE A 13 27.46 1.06 12.77
C ILE A 13 26.74 -0.09 12.05
N VAL A 14 27.43 -0.86 11.21
CA VAL A 14 26.84 -2.00 10.50
C VAL A 14 26.37 -3.09 11.48
N ILE A 15 27.17 -3.41 12.51
CA ILE A 15 26.76 -4.35 13.57
C ILE A 15 25.58 -3.80 14.35
N PHE A 16 25.58 -2.52 14.73
CA PHE A 16 24.49 -1.91 15.46
C PHE A 16 23.19 -1.95 14.64
N LEU A 17 23.25 -1.59 13.35
CA LEU A 17 22.12 -1.69 12.44
C LEU A 17 21.64 -3.14 12.27
N PHE A 18 22.57 -4.11 12.21
CA PHE A 18 22.23 -5.52 12.14
C PHE A 18 21.56 -6.03 13.43
N LEU A 19 22.13 -5.74 14.60
CA LEU A 19 21.59 -6.13 15.90
C LEU A 19 20.24 -5.48 16.17
N PHE A 20 20.11 -4.17 15.87
CA PHE A 20 18.85 -3.45 16.02
C PHE A 20 17.78 -4.03 15.09
N GLY A 21 18.14 -4.36 13.85
CA GLY A 21 17.26 -5.05 12.90
C GLY A 21 16.83 -6.45 13.36
N THR A 22 17.73 -7.22 13.99
CA THR A 22 17.38 -8.57 14.49
C THR A 22 16.47 -8.53 15.72
N ASN A 23 16.67 -7.57 16.65
CA ASN A 23 15.82 -7.45 17.84
C ASN A 23 14.42 -6.91 17.51
N THR A 24 14.28 -6.03 16.51
CA THR A 24 12.95 -5.62 16.01
C THR A 24 12.24 -6.73 15.24
N CYS A 25 12.96 -7.70 14.67
CA CYS A 25 12.36 -8.85 13.98
C CYS A 25 11.76 -9.93 14.91
N ASN A 26 12.04 -9.93 16.21
CA ASN A 26 11.50 -10.95 17.12
C ASN A 26 10.02 -10.74 17.48
N ASN A 27 9.50 -9.53 17.28
CA ASN A 27 8.07 -9.26 17.26
C ASN A 27 7.55 -9.15 15.82
N LYS A 28 8.12 -9.91 14.87
CA LYS A 28 7.40 -10.14 13.61
C LYS A 28 6.04 -10.67 14.01
N VAL A 29 5.01 -9.88 13.76
CA VAL A 29 3.65 -10.37 13.65
C VAL A 29 3.77 -11.47 12.61
N LYS A 30 3.93 -12.72 13.08
CA LYS A 30 3.71 -13.91 12.27
C LYS A 30 2.29 -13.66 11.83
N GLY A 31 2.11 -13.19 10.58
CA GLY A 31 0.81 -12.81 10.07
C GLY A 31 -0.12 -13.91 10.51
N SER A 32 -0.99 -13.60 11.47
CA SER A 32 -1.94 -14.56 12.01
C SER A 32 -2.57 -15.15 10.77
N SER A 33 -2.55 -16.48 10.61
CA SER A 33 -2.97 -17.17 9.39
C SER A 33 -4.25 -16.52 8.87
N PHE A 34 -4.11 -15.58 7.94
CA PHE A 34 -5.21 -14.70 7.59
C PHE A 34 -5.99 -15.42 6.52
N SER A 35 -7.32 -15.30 6.58
CA SER A 35 -8.17 -16.02 5.64
C SER A 35 -7.96 -15.45 4.24
N VAL A 36 -7.59 -16.31 3.29
CA VAL A 36 -7.49 -15.98 1.88
C VAL A 36 -8.40 -16.94 1.14
N SER A 37 -9.41 -16.41 0.45
CA SER A 37 -10.12 -17.17 -0.57
C SER A 37 -9.50 -16.89 -1.94
N ASP A 38 -9.28 -17.94 -2.73
CA ASP A 38 -8.95 -17.76 -4.15
C ASP A 38 -10.20 -17.29 -4.91
N PHE A 39 -10.01 -16.52 -5.99
CA PHE A 39 -11.09 -16.27 -6.92
C PHE A 39 -11.52 -17.59 -7.59
N GLY A 40 -12.78 -17.99 -7.37
CA GLY A 40 -13.36 -19.12 -8.08
C GLY A 40 -13.49 -18.80 -9.57
N ASN A 41 -13.16 -19.78 -10.41
CA ASN A 41 -13.20 -19.67 -11.88
C ASN A 41 -14.56 -19.22 -12.44
N ASP A 42 -15.66 -19.42 -11.68
CA ASP A 42 -17.03 -19.16 -12.14
C ASP A 42 -17.65 -17.87 -11.59
N SER A 43 -16.91 -17.08 -10.81
CA SER A 43 -17.44 -15.85 -10.22
C SER A 43 -17.28 -14.65 -11.16
N VAL A 44 -18.40 -13.94 -11.44
CA VAL A 44 -18.35 -12.64 -12.13
C VAL A 44 -17.41 -11.74 -11.35
N LEU A 45 -16.33 -11.31 -12.01
CA LEU A 45 -15.29 -10.54 -11.35
C LEU A 45 -15.63 -9.06 -11.43
N GLU A 46 -15.76 -8.45 -10.25
CA GLU A 46 -16.13 -7.05 -10.09
C GLU A 46 -15.14 -6.37 -9.13
N PHE A 47 -14.48 -5.34 -9.64
CA PHE A 47 -13.83 -4.32 -8.82
C PHE A 47 -14.83 -3.17 -8.57
N ARG A 48 -14.80 -2.61 -7.37
CA ARG A 48 -15.67 -1.53 -6.90
C ARG A 48 -14.81 -0.35 -6.48
N ALA A 49 -15.37 0.85 -6.52
CA ALA A 49 -14.72 2.00 -5.92
C ALA A 49 -14.49 1.75 -4.42
N GLY A 50 -13.32 2.13 -3.91
CA GLY A 50 -12.88 1.85 -2.54
C GLY A 50 -12.18 0.50 -2.35
N ASP A 51 -12.20 -0.40 -3.34
CA ASP A 51 -11.37 -1.62 -3.28
C ASP A 51 -9.88 -1.26 -3.25
N ILE A 52 -9.11 -2.00 -2.45
CA ILE A 52 -7.65 -1.92 -2.46
C ILE A 52 -7.10 -3.07 -3.30
N LEU A 53 -6.28 -2.74 -4.29
CA LEU A 53 -5.48 -3.71 -5.04
C LEU A 53 -4.05 -3.67 -4.50
N VAL A 54 -3.52 -4.83 -4.13
CA VAL A 54 -2.23 -4.90 -3.45
C VAL A 54 -1.42 -6.12 -3.89
N ARG A 55 -0.10 -5.97 -3.92
CA ARG A 55 0.86 -7.07 -4.08
C ARG A 55 1.94 -6.98 -3.00
N PRO A 56 2.30 -8.10 -2.37
CA PRO A 56 3.15 -8.08 -1.18
C PRO A 56 4.59 -7.68 -1.49
N ASN A 57 5.19 -6.97 -0.55
CA ASN A 57 6.63 -6.74 -0.48
C ASN A 57 7.37 -7.97 0.05
N TRP A 58 8.71 -7.98 -0.03
CA TRP A 58 9.51 -9.01 0.60
C TRP A 58 9.29 -9.06 2.12
N GLY A 59 9.01 -10.24 2.67
CA GLY A 59 8.79 -10.43 4.12
C GLY A 59 10.03 -10.29 5.01
N TRP A 60 11.19 -9.99 4.42
CA TRP A 60 12.41 -9.63 5.16
C TRP A 60 12.56 -8.12 5.36
N LEU A 61 11.72 -7.28 4.73
CA LEU A 61 11.75 -5.84 4.99
C LEU A 61 11.51 -5.57 6.49
N PRO A 62 12.38 -4.80 7.16
CA PRO A 62 12.24 -4.53 8.59
C PRO A 62 10.88 -3.91 8.92
N GLY A 63 10.24 -4.40 9.98
CA GLY A 63 8.92 -3.91 10.43
C GLY A 63 7.73 -4.43 9.62
N SER A 64 7.92 -5.06 8.46
CA SER A 64 6.81 -5.53 7.64
C SER A 64 6.30 -6.92 8.07
N CYS A 65 4.98 -7.10 7.99
CA CYS A 65 4.29 -8.37 8.03
C CYS A 65 4.80 -9.32 6.95
N THR A 66 4.89 -10.60 7.29
CA THR A 66 5.31 -11.63 6.32
C THR A 66 4.09 -12.14 5.56
N VAL A 67 4.03 -11.84 4.26
CA VAL A 67 3.05 -12.41 3.32
C VAL A 67 3.80 -13.29 2.30
N PRO A 68 3.32 -14.51 2.01
CA PRO A 68 3.93 -15.39 1.03
C PRO A 68 4.09 -14.74 -0.34
N ASP A 69 5.10 -15.19 -1.10
CA ASP A 69 5.35 -14.78 -2.48
C ASP A 69 5.60 -13.27 -2.70
N GLY A 70 5.90 -12.55 -1.62
CA GLY A 70 6.35 -11.16 -1.61
C GLY A 70 7.49 -10.87 -2.58
N ARG A 71 7.44 -9.74 -3.30
CA ARG A 71 8.49 -9.34 -4.25
C ARG A 71 8.85 -7.87 -4.12
N LYS A 72 10.15 -7.58 -3.99
CA LYS A 72 10.71 -6.23 -3.91
C LYS A 72 9.99 -5.42 -2.81
N TYR A 73 9.56 -4.20 -3.13
CA TYR A 73 8.82 -3.31 -2.23
C TYR A 73 7.29 -3.50 -2.28
N GLY A 74 6.78 -4.49 -3.02
CA GLY A 74 5.35 -4.65 -3.23
C GLY A 74 4.76 -3.50 -4.05
N HIS A 75 3.43 -3.33 -3.98
CA HIS A 75 2.71 -2.14 -4.45
C HIS A 75 1.26 -2.17 -3.95
N VAL A 76 0.65 -1.01 -3.80
CA VAL A 76 -0.77 -0.89 -3.43
C VAL A 76 -1.40 0.33 -4.08
N ALA A 77 -2.68 0.22 -4.41
CA ALA A 77 -3.49 1.27 -5.02
C ALA A 77 -4.96 1.13 -4.62
N ILE A 78 -5.73 2.21 -4.74
CA ILE A 78 -7.18 2.20 -4.50
C ILE A 78 -7.91 2.34 -5.84
N VAL A 79 -8.93 1.51 -6.04
CA VAL A 79 -9.85 1.60 -7.18
C VAL A 79 -10.78 2.80 -6.97
N ILE A 80 -10.80 3.71 -7.92
CA ILE A 80 -11.70 4.89 -7.91
C ILE A 80 -12.85 4.75 -8.91
N GLU A 81 -12.67 3.93 -9.94
CA GLU A 81 -13.72 3.55 -10.88
C GLU A 81 -13.66 2.03 -11.06
N GLY A 82 -14.65 1.34 -10.48
CA GLY A 82 -14.79 -0.10 -10.56
C GLY A 82 -15.32 -0.57 -11.91
N ALA A 83 -15.10 -1.84 -12.23
CA ALA A 83 -15.64 -2.46 -13.43
C ALA A 83 -15.87 -3.96 -13.25
N LYS A 84 -16.78 -4.49 -14.08
CA LYS A 84 -17.01 -5.92 -14.26
C LYS A 84 -16.28 -6.43 -15.51
N GLY A 85 -15.81 -7.66 -15.44
CA GLY A 85 -15.23 -8.38 -16.58
C GLY A 85 -15.59 -9.86 -16.55
N ASN A 86 -15.52 -10.51 -17.71
CA ASN A 86 -15.62 -11.97 -17.80
C ASN A 86 -14.32 -12.65 -17.35
N THR A 87 -13.22 -11.90 -17.35
CA THR A 87 -11.92 -12.32 -16.82
C THR A 87 -11.34 -11.26 -15.87
N ILE A 88 -10.35 -11.66 -15.07
CA ILE A 88 -9.56 -10.76 -14.23
C ILE A 88 -8.99 -9.61 -15.05
N ASP A 89 -8.35 -9.94 -16.18
CA ASP A 89 -7.65 -8.95 -16.99
C ASP A 89 -8.63 -7.97 -17.64
N GLU A 90 -9.80 -8.44 -18.08
CA GLU A 90 -10.85 -7.56 -18.61
C GLU A 90 -11.34 -6.57 -17.54
N ALA A 91 -11.54 -7.03 -16.30
CA ALA A 91 -11.97 -6.16 -15.21
C ALA A 91 -10.86 -5.16 -14.83
N LEU A 92 -9.59 -5.57 -14.80
CA LEU A 92 -8.44 -4.69 -14.53
C LEU A 92 -8.22 -3.64 -15.62
N GLU A 93 -8.43 -3.99 -16.87
CA GLU A 93 -8.32 -3.06 -18.01
C GLU A 93 -9.40 -1.97 -17.95
N LYS A 94 -10.61 -2.34 -17.51
CA LYS A 94 -11.72 -1.39 -17.40
C LYS A 94 -11.61 -0.53 -16.14
N SER A 95 -11.09 -1.07 -15.04
CA SER A 95 -11.00 -0.37 -13.75
C SER A 95 -9.91 0.70 -13.73
N VAL A 96 -10.14 1.75 -12.95
CA VAL A 96 -9.20 2.87 -12.75
C VAL A 96 -8.79 2.96 -11.29
N VAL A 97 -7.49 3.14 -11.06
CA VAL A 97 -6.89 3.29 -9.74
C VAL A 97 -6.17 4.62 -9.60
N ILE A 98 -6.03 5.10 -8.37
CA ILE A 98 -5.01 6.08 -8.00
C ILE A 98 -3.90 5.37 -7.23
N GLU A 99 -2.65 5.65 -7.62
CA GLU A 99 -1.44 5.03 -7.07
C GLU A 99 -0.31 6.04 -6.94
N ALA A 100 0.59 5.81 -5.98
CA ALA A 100 1.90 6.47 -5.91
C ALA A 100 3.01 5.52 -6.37
N LEU A 101 3.88 5.93 -7.27
CA LEU A 101 4.95 5.08 -7.83
C LEU A 101 6.28 5.83 -7.96
N PHE A 102 7.36 5.12 -7.63
CA PHE A 102 8.72 5.56 -7.94
C PHE A 102 9.22 5.01 -9.27
N PHE A 103 8.73 3.82 -9.66
CA PHE A 103 9.16 3.12 -10.86
C PHE A 103 7.93 2.67 -11.65
N ASP A 104 7.80 3.20 -12.86
CA ASP A 104 6.68 2.89 -13.73
C ASP A 104 6.90 1.54 -14.43
N GLN A 105 5.93 0.67 -14.21
CA GLN A 105 5.91 -0.69 -14.71
C GLN A 105 5.66 -0.78 -16.23
N ALA A 106 5.00 0.22 -16.82
CA ALA A 106 4.73 0.27 -18.25
C ALA A 106 5.95 0.74 -19.04
N THR A 107 6.52 1.89 -18.63
CA THR A 107 7.67 2.50 -19.31
C THR A 107 9.02 1.94 -18.86
N ARG A 108 9.05 1.20 -17.75
CA ARG A 108 10.26 0.67 -17.10
C ARG A 108 11.27 1.77 -16.70
N GLN A 109 10.76 2.95 -16.37
CA GLN A 109 11.56 4.11 -15.99
C GLN A 109 11.21 4.57 -14.57
N PHE A 110 12.21 5.17 -13.91
CA PHE A 110 11.98 5.89 -12.66
C PHE A 110 11.22 7.19 -12.96
N GLN A 111 10.21 7.48 -12.13
CA GLN A 111 9.43 8.70 -12.22
C GLN A 111 10.06 9.76 -11.33
N PHE A 112 10.77 10.70 -11.96
CA PHE A 112 11.38 11.84 -11.26
C PHE A 112 10.55 13.12 -11.36
N ARG A 113 9.57 13.14 -12.29
CA ARG A 113 8.61 14.24 -12.41
C ARG A 113 7.52 14.04 -11.38
N LYS A 114 7.29 15.06 -10.55
CA LYS A 114 6.38 14.99 -9.41
C LYS A 114 4.95 14.67 -9.88
N GLU A 115 4.53 15.32 -10.95
CA GLU A 115 3.23 15.14 -11.61
C GLU A 115 2.96 13.72 -12.13
N ASP A 116 4.01 12.90 -12.30
CA ASP A 116 3.88 11.52 -12.77
C ASP A 116 4.00 10.48 -11.62
N GLN A 117 4.34 10.94 -10.41
CA GLN A 117 4.58 10.08 -9.24
C GLN A 117 3.29 9.63 -8.55
N ILE A 118 2.26 10.48 -8.53
CA ILE A 118 0.91 10.12 -8.06
C ILE A 118 -0.05 10.30 -9.23
N ARG A 119 -0.69 9.23 -9.67
CA ARG A 119 -1.44 9.26 -10.92
C ARG A 119 -2.72 8.44 -10.88
N LYS A 120 -3.65 8.86 -11.72
CA LYS A 120 -4.84 8.10 -12.12
C LYS A 120 -4.50 7.25 -13.35
N THR A 121 -4.66 5.94 -13.27
CA THR A 121 -4.31 5.03 -14.38
C THR A 121 -5.17 3.75 -14.36
N LYS A 122 -5.06 2.94 -15.42
CA LYS A 122 -5.70 1.63 -15.49
C LYS A 122 -5.05 0.65 -14.50
N ALA A 123 -5.87 -0.13 -13.81
CA ALA A 123 -5.37 -1.10 -12.83
C ALA A 123 -4.41 -2.13 -13.45
N THR A 124 -4.61 -2.49 -14.73
CA THR A 124 -3.75 -3.41 -15.48
C THR A 124 -2.26 -3.03 -15.46
N VAL A 125 -1.93 -1.73 -15.37
CA VAL A 125 -0.54 -1.25 -15.45
C VAL A 125 0.30 -1.79 -14.29
N SER A 126 -0.28 -1.79 -13.09
CA SER A 126 0.40 -2.20 -11.85
C SER A 126 -0.04 -3.56 -11.33
N PHE A 127 -1.13 -4.11 -11.87
CA PHE A 127 -1.72 -5.37 -11.42
C PHE A 127 -2.06 -6.34 -12.55
N GLY A 128 -1.54 -6.17 -13.77
CA GLY A 128 -1.79 -7.09 -14.90
C GLY A 128 -1.15 -8.48 -14.77
N GLU A 129 -1.21 -9.27 -15.84
CA GLU A 129 -0.86 -10.70 -15.88
C GLU A 129 0.52 -11.05 -15.30
N LYS A 130 1.52 -10.16 -15.42
CA LYS A 130 2.86 -10.39 -14.87
C LYS A 130 2.92 -10.54 -13.34
N PHE A 131 1.84 -10.16 -12.65
CA PHE A 131 1.69 -10.28 -11.20
C PHE A 131 0.65 -11.32 -10.79
N LYS A 132 0.13 -12.12 -11.73
CA LYS A 132 -0.85 -13.16 -11.44
C LYS A 132 -0.40 -14.09 -10.31
N GLY A 133 -1.35 -14.41 -9.43
CA GLY A 133 -1.11 -15.27 -8.29
C GLY A 133 -0.36 -14.59 -7.15
N ILE A 134 0.01 -13.31 -7.23
CA ILE A 134 0.55 -12.56 -6.09
C ILE A 134 -0.21 -11.25 -5.85
N ARG A 135 -1.40 -11.11 -6.43
CA ARG A 135 -2.28 -9.95 -6.22
C ARG A 135 -3.35 -10.31 -5.21
N TYR A 136 -3.75 -9.32 -4.44
CA TYR A 136 -4.87 -9.41 -3.52
C TYR A 136 -5.84 -8.26 -3.81
N LEU A 137 -7.11 -8.59 -3.73
CA LEU A 137 -8.21 -7.66 -3.61
C LEU A 137 -8.57 -7.61 -2.13
N LEU A 138 -8.53 -6.42 -1.54
CA LEU A 138 -9.02 -6.15 -0.20
C LEU A 138 -10.26 -5.27 -0.28
N ARG A 139 -11.33 -5.70 0.38
CA ARG A 139 -12.63 -5.05 0.38
C ARG A 139 -13.16 -5.00 1.80
N THR A 140 -13.69 -3.85 2.19
CA THR A 140 -14.46 -3.66 3.41
C THR A 140 -15.82 -3.09 3.06
N GLU A 141 -16.74 -3.08 4.01
CA GLU A 141 -18.06 -2.46 3.86
C GLU A 141 -17.93 -0.95 4.08
N LEU A 142 -17.72 -0.21 2.99
CA LEU A 142 -17.73 1.26 2.98
C LEU A 142 -19.09 1.76 2.50
N ASN A 143 -19.57 2.85 3.10
CA ASN A 143 -20.73 3.57 2.58
C ASN A 143 -20.30 4.55 1.46
N ASP A 144 -21.28 5.08 0.72
CA ASP A 144 -21.02 5.97 -0.42
C ASP A 144 -20.28 7.25 -0.03
N GLU A 145 -20.56 7.79 1.17
CA GLU A 145 -19.89 8.98 1.70
C GLU A 145 -18.40 8.72 1.92
N GLN A 146 -18.05 7.62 2.58
CA GLN A 146 -16.66 7.19 2.81
C GLN A 146 -15.92 6.96 1.49
N ILE A 147 -16.58 6.36 0.49
CA ILE A 147 -15.99 6.16 -0.84
C ILE A 147 -15.68 7.51 -1.51
N GLU A 148 -16.60 8.47 -1.45
CA GLU A 148 -16.38 9.80 -2.03
C GLU A 148 -15.32 10.61 -1.26
N GLU A 149 -15.23 10.48 0.07
CA GLU A 149 -14.15 11.09 0.84
C GLU A 149 -12.78 10.52 0.46
N ILE A 150 -12.66 9.19 0.33
CA ILE A 150 -11.42 8.53 -0.12
C ILE A 150 -11.03 9.04 -1.51
N LYS A 151 -12.00 9.12 -2.45
CA LYS A 151 -11.75 9.59 -3.81
C LYS A 151 -11.33 11.06 -3.84
N THR A 152 -11.95 11.89 -3.01
CA THR A 152 -11.64 13.32 -2.87
C THR A 152 -10.22 13.49 -2.36
N PHE A 153 -9.85 12.79 -1.28
CA PHE A 153 -8.48 12.80 -0.75
C PHE A 153 -7.48 12.35 -1.82
N LEU A 154 -7.67 11.18 -2.45
CA LEU A 154 -6.72 10.67 -3.44
C LEU A 154 -6.56 11.61 -4.65
N THR A 155 -7.65 12.26 -5.07
CA THR A 155 -7.63 13.20 -6.19
C THR A 155 -6.87 14.49 -5.84
N SER A 156 -6.98 14.98 -4.60
CA SER A 156 -6.20 16.14 -4.14
C SER A 156 -4.70 15.87 -4.11
N GLN A 157 -4.29 14.60 -4.01
CA GLN A 157 -2.89 14.18 -4.01
C GLN A 157 -2.27 13.97 -5.40
N LEU A 158 -3.00 14.13 -6.51
CA LEU A 158 -2.47 13.88 -7.87
C LEU A 158 -1.28 14.79 -8.28
N HIS A 159 -1.07 15.90 -7.58
CA HIS A 159 0.09 16.78 -7.78
C HIS A 159 1.18 16.58 -6.71
N GLY A 160 1.02 15.56 -5.87
CA GLY A 160 1.96 15.14 -4.85
C GLY A 160 3.15 14.39 -5.43
N GLY A 161 4.13 14.09 -4.58
CA GLY A 161 5.36 13.38 -4.97
C GLY A 161 5.44 11.98 -4.39
N TYR A 162 6.46 11.24 -4.78
CA TYR A 162 6.80 9.97 -4.16
C TYR A 162 7.90 10.17 -3.11
N ASP A 163 7.70 9.61 -1.92
CA ASP A 163 8.72 9.52 -0.88
C ASP A 163 8.79 8.11 -0.31
N LEU A 164 9.96 7.47 -0.43
CA LEU A 164 10.19 6.11 0.07
C LEU A 164 10.10 6.02 1.59
N PHE A 165 10.32 7.14 2.30
CA PHE A 165 10.38 7.23 3.74
C PHE A 165 9.20 8.01 4.33
N SER A 166 8.12 8.24 3.58
CA SER A 166 6.93 8.85 4.15
C SER A 166 6.39 8.00 5.31
N THR A 167 6.08 8.62 6.42
CA THR A 167 5.45 7.99 7.58
C THR A 167 3.95 8.22 7.57
N LYS A 168 3.22 7.47 8.40
CA LYS A 168 1.82 7.77 8.72
C LYS A 168 1.72 9.18 9.30
N ILE A 169 0.66 9.91 8.97
CA ILE A 169 0.37 11.20 9.59
C ILE A 169 -0.85 11.00 10.47
N GLU A 170 -0.63 10.91 11.79
CA GLU A 170 -1.74 10.86 12.74
C GLU A 170 -2.10 12.31 13.08
N PRO A 171 -3.26 12.82 12.63
CA PRO A 171 -3.69 14.17 12.97
C PRO A 171 -3.87 14.24 14.49
N ASP A 172 -3.39 15.33 15.10
CA ASP A 172 -3.70 15.60 16.50
C ASP A 172 -5.23 15.72 16.62
N SER A 173 -5.83 14.83 17.41
CA SER A 173 -7.29 14.65 17.55
C SER A 173 -8.06 15.93 17.91
N GLY A 174 -7.37 17.01 18.30
CA GLY A 174 -7.96 18.32 18.59
C GLY A 174 -7.88 19.37 17.48
N ASN A 175 -7.19 19.14 16.37
CA ASN A 175 -6.88 20.19 15.38
C ASN A 175 -7.52 19.93 14.00
N SER A 176 -8.80 20.31 13.85
CA SER A 176 -9.54 20.17 12.58
C SER A 176 -8.89 20.88 11.40
N ASP A 177 -8.20 22.00 11.64
CA ASP A 177 -7.54 22.78 10.58
C ASP A 177 -6.34 22.05 9.98
N GLU A 178 -5.66 21.24 10.78
CA GLU A 178 -4.53 20.43 10.32
C GLU A 178 -5.01 19.24 9.48
N LEU A 179 -6.11 18.60 9.90
CA LEU A 179 -6.77 17.55 9.11
C LEU A 179 -7.18 18.07 7.72
N GLU A 180 -7.79 19.26 7.68
CA GLU A 180 -8.23 19.85 6.42
C GLU A 180 -7.04 20.24 5.53
N LYS A 181 -5.96 20.76 6.12
CA LYS A 181 -4.72 21.02 5.38
C LYS A 181 -4.11 19.75 4.81
N LEU A 182 -4.10 18.64 5.56
CA LEU A 182 -3.61 17.36 5.06
C LEU A 182 -4.49 16.84 3.90
N ARG A 183 -5.82 16.96 4.04
CA ARG A 183 -6.78 16.59 2.99
C ARG A 183 -6.62 17.40 1.71
N GLN A 184 -6.23 18.67 1.83
CA GLN A 184 -6.16 19.59 0.69
C GLN A 184 -4.76 19.78 0.08
N SER A 185 -3.69 19.47 0.83
CA SER A 185 -2.32 19.74 0.37
C SER A 185 -1.67 18.50 -0.26
N ALA A 186 -1.15 18.70 -1.46
CA ALA A 186 -0.37 17.70 -2.17
C ALA A 186 0.94 17.40 -1.43
N SER A 187 0.99 16.24 -0.77
CA SER A 187 2.15 15.79 0.01
C SER A 187 3.01 14.80 -0.78
N ASN A 188 4.10 14.33 -0.18
CA ASN A 188 4.91 13.25 -0.77
C ASN A 188 4.57 11.93 -0.08
N TRP A 189 4.32 10.89 -0.86
CA TRP A 189 3.78 9.63 -0.35
C TRP A 189 4.53 8.41 -0.87
N HIS A 190 4.66 7.42 0.00
CA HIS A 190 4.84 6.03 -0.38
C HIS A 190 3.48 5.44 -0.80
N CYS A 191 3.46 4.40 -1.64
CA CYS A 191 2.20 3.79 -2.08
C CYS A 191 1.33 3.32 -0.90
N ALA A 192 1.94 2.70 0.10
CA ALA A 192 1.20 2.21 1.27
C ALA A 192 0.78 3.32 2.23
N SER A 193 1.57 4.38 2.41
CA SER A 193 1.17 5.49 3.28
C SER A 193 0.04 6.30 2.64
N LEU A 194 0.06 6.53 1.31
CA LEU A 194 -1.05 7.18 0.60
C LEU A 194 -2.38 6.45 0.82
N VAL A 195 -2.36 5.11 0.68
CA VAL A 195 -3.55 4.26 0.83
C VAL A 195 -4.02 4.20 2.28
N TRP A 196 -3.08 4.09 3.22
CA TRP A 196 -3.41 4.13 4.64
C TRP A 196 -4.04 5.45 5.05
N GLU A 197 -3.44 6.57 4.65
CA GLU A 197 -3.91 7.91 5.00
C GLU A 197 -5.32 8.15 4.43
N ALA A 198 -5.55 7.78 3.16
CA ALA A 198 -6.86 7.88 2.54
C ALA A 198 -7.93 7.11 3.33
N PHE A 199 -7.62 5.88 3.75
CA PHE A 199 -8.55 5.08 4.55
C PHE A 199 -8.76 5.66 5.95
N TYR A 200 -7.68 5.98 6.65
CA TYR A 200 -7.73 6.44 8.03
C TYR A 200 -8.49 7.76 8.15
N LEU A 201 -8.20 8.73 7.28
CA LEU A 201 -8.85 10.04 7.32
C LEU A 201 -10.34 9.99 6.92
N SER A 202 -10.74 9.07 6.06
CA SER A 202 -12.13 8.96 5.57
C SER A 202 -13.01 7.99 6.36
N THR A 203 -12.41 7.06 7.09
CA THR A 203 -13.17 5.97 7.75
C THR A 203 -12.85 5.81 9.23
N GLY A 204 -11.72 6.34 9.69
CA GLY A 204 -11.16 6.05 11.01
C GLY A 204 -10.60 4.63 11.15
N PHE A 205 -10.58 3.83 10.08
CA PHE A 205 -10.04 2.47 10.12
C PHE A 205 -8.53 2.48 9.99
N ASP A 206 -7.85 1.89 10.97
CA ASP A 206 -6.44 1.56 10.86
C ASP A 206 -6.26 0.25 10.09
N ILE A 207 -5.82 0.36 8.84
CA ILE A 207 -5.54 -0.80 7.98
C ILE A 207 -4.10 -1.30 8.10
N ASP A 208 -3.31 -0.78 9.04
CA ASP A 208 -1.93 -1.23 9.31
C ASP A 208 -1.90 -2.36 10.35
N ALA A 209 -1.60 -3.58 9.92
CA ALA A 209 -1.47 -4.72 10.84
C ALA A 209 -0.21 -4.69 11.73
N ASN A 210 0.81 -3.90 11.35
CA ASN A 210 2.08 -3.87 12.07
C ASN A 210 2.09 -2.79 13.17
N GLY A 211 1.24 -1.76 13.07
CA GLY A 211 1.05 -0.69 14.04
C GLY A 211 2.25 0.28 14.19
N GLY A 212 3.22 0.21 13.30
CA GLY A 212 4.44 1.02 13.28
C GLY A 212 4.29 2.30 12.47
N ILE A 213 5.28 3.19 12.54
CA ILE A 213 5.25 4.49 11.83
C ILE A 213 5.41 4.36 10.30
N PHE A 214 5.99 3.24 9.84
CA PHE A 214 6.14 2.91 8.44
C PHE A 214 5.18 1.79 8.09
N ILE A 215 4.51 1.94 6.96
CA ILE A 215 3.58 0.95 6.44
C ILE A 215 4.04 0.43 5.08
N TYR A 216 3.91 -0.87 4.90
CA TYR A 216 4.20 -1.59 3.67
C TYR A 216 2.95 -2.29 3.13
N PRO A 217 2.92 -2.65 1.83
CA PRO A 217 1.82 -3.39 1.23
C PRO A 217 1.42 -4.67 1.98
N SER A 218 2.38 -5.41 2.54
CA SER A 218 2.09 -6.64 3.29
C SER A 218 1.37 -6.38 4.62
N ASP A 219 1.54 -5.20 5.20
CA ASP A 219 0.87 -4.82 6.45
C ASP A 219 -0.62 -4.58 6.22
N ILE A 220 -0.95 -3.96 5.08
CA ILE A 220 -2.33 -3.77 4.64
C ILE A 220 -2.99 -5.12 4.34
N ILE A 221 -2.29 -6.03 3.64
CA ILE A 221 -2.80 -7.39 3.37
C ILE A 221 -3.13 -8.10 4.68
N ALA A 222 -2.25 -8.00 5.68
CA ALA A 222 -2.38 -8.73 6.95
C ALA A 222 -3.42 -8.13 7.91
N SER A 223 -4.05 -7.00 7.58
CA SER A 223 -5.02 -6.35 8.47
C SER A 223 -6.25 -7.23 8.71
N LYS A 224 -6.64 -7.35 9.99
CA LYS A 224 -7.82 -8.11 10.41
C LYS A 224 -9.13 -7.49 9.94
N LEU A 225 -9.11 -6.22 9.51
CA LEU A 225 -10.29 -5.56 8.93
C LEU A 225 -10.86 -6.38 7.75
N PHE A 226 -10.00 -7.08 7.02
CA PHE A 226 -10.37 -7.89 5.85
C PHE A 226 -10.65 -9.37 6.17
N ASP A 227 -10.69 -9.77 7.44
CA ASP A 227 -10.92 -11.16 7.88
C ASP A 227 -12.42 -11.53 7.91
N HIS A 228 -13.13 -11.24 6.82
CA HIS A 228 -14.52 -11.62 6.62
C HIS A 228 -14.71 -12.25 5.22
N PRO A 229 -15.81 -13.00 4.99
CA PRO A 229 -16.09 -13.58 3.69
C PRO A 229 -16.08 -12.51 2.58
N GLY A 230 -15.22 -12.72 1.57
CA GLY A 230 -15.07 -11.80 0.45
C GLY A 230 -14.20 -10.55 0.72
N GLY A 231 -13.76 -10.33 1.96
CA GLY A 231 -12.94 -9.17 2.33
C GLY A 231 -11.50 -9.27 1.82
N ARG A 232 -10.95 -10.48 1.69
CA ARG A 232 -9.63 -10.72 1.11
C ARG A 232 -9.68 -11.83 0.06
N LYS A 233 -9.28 -11.51 -1.17
CA LYS A 233 -9.21 -12.49 -2.27
C LYS A 233 -7.88 -12.44 -3.00
N ARG A 234 -7.28 -13.59 -3.29
CA ARG A 234 -6.04 -13.70 -4.09
C ARG A 234 -6.39 -13.94 -5.56
N PHE A 235 -5.69 -13.27 -6.49
CA PHE A 235 -5.95 -13.36 -7.94
C PHE A 235 -4.72 -13.20 -8.84
#